data_AF-A0AAN6ZV06-F1
#
_entry.id   AF-A0AAN6ZV06-F1
#
_cell.length_a   1.000
_cell.length_b   1.000
_cell.length_c   1.000
_cell.angle_alpha   90.00
_cell.angle_beta   90.00
_cell.angle_gamma   90.00
#
_symmetry.space_group_name_H-M   'P 1'
#
loop_
_entity.id
_entity.type
_entity.pdbx_description
1 polymer ?
#
loop_
_entity_poly.entity_id
_entity_poly.type
_entity_poly.pdbx_seq_one_letter_code
_entity_poly.pdbx_strand_id
1 'polypeptide(L)'
;MAANDEVTPALAPAAAATEAPGTQADPSSSFLAHIEHYHATRCTASPIYAFLLGTPDNNPLVRFTHARQGLFTARLRLSAQHLNSSGSIHGSVSATLVDWAGGLAIAAFDLRGKTGVSVDINVSYLSSARLGDEIEIEGRVERLGSSLAFTEVRIFKVDGSGERGAVVASGRHTKFVRDSTSTK
;
A
#
# COMPACT_ATOMS: atom_id res chain seq x y z
N MET A 1 53.09 -34.73 52.28
CA MET A 1 52.11 -33.62 52.18
C MET A 1 51.97 -33.32 50.70
N ALA A 2 51.06 -33.98 49.96
CA ALA A 2 49.61 -33.75 49.96
C ALA A 2 49.29 -32.28 49.65
N ALA A 3 48.49 -31.88 48.68
CA ALA A 3 47.72 -32.53 47.62
C ALA A 3 47.30 -31.38 46.68
N ASN A 4 46.99 -31.68 45.41
CA ASN A 4 45.92 -31.08 44.59
C ASN A 4 46.30 -31.19 43.10
N ASP A 5 45.82 -32.24 42.45
CA ASP A 5 45.53 -32.18 41.02
C ASP A 5 44.03 -32.50 40.88
N GLU A 6 43.26 -31.49 40.51
CA GLU A 6 41.85 -31.59 40.16
C GLU A 6 41.70 -32.45 38.91
N VAL A 7 40.91 -33.51 39.00
CA VAL A 7 40.50 -34.33 37.85
C VAL A 7 39.29 -33.65 37.20
N THR A 8 39.51 -33.05 36.03
CA THR A 8 38.42 -32.57 35.15
C THR A 8 37.72 -33.77 34.50
N PRO A 9 36.37 -33.90 34.55
CA PRO A 9 35.69 -34.96 33.84
C PRO A 9 35.53 -34.63 32.34
N ALA A 10 35.69 -35.65 31.51
CA ALA A 10 35.55 -35.57 30.05
C ALA A 10 34.09 -35.29 29.63
N LEU A 11 33.92 -34.32 28.73
CA LEU A 11 32.64 -33.95 28.13
C LEU A 11 32.29 -34.96 27.00
N ALA A 12 31.12 -35.60 27.08
CA ALA A 12 30.60 -36.48 26.04
C ALA A 12 30.19 -35.70 24.76
N PRO A 13 30.26 -36.29 23.55
CA PRO A 13 29.92 -35.57 22.33
C PRO A 13 28.43 -35.63 21.97
N ALA A 14 27.96 -34.46 21.53
CA ALA A 14 26.95 -34.16 20.50
C ALA A 14 25.48 -34.57 20.70
N ALA A 15 24.61 -33.59 20.50
CA ALA A 15 23.45 -33.75 19.63
C ALA A 15 23.39 -32.54 18.69
N ALA A 16 23.57 -32.78 17.40
CA ALA A 16 23.37 -31.77 16.36
C ALA A 16 21.89 -31.37 16.34
N ALA A 17 21.62 -30.09 16.57
CA ALA A 17 20.29 -29.53 16.41
C ALA A 17 19.97 -29.50 14.90
N THR A 18 18.99 -30.30 14.48
CA THR A 18 18.35 -30.18 13.18
C THR A 18 17.69 -28.81 13.10
N GLU A 19 18.22 -27.92 12.27
CA GLU A 19 17.56 -26.65 11.94
C GLU A 19 16.24 -26.93 11.22
N ALA A 20 15.15 -26.35 11.74
CA ALA A 20 13.86 -26.37 11.09
C ALA A 20 13.93 -25.63 9.73
N PRO A 21 13.17 -26.05 8.71
CA PRO A 21 13.19 -25.41 7.41
C PRO A 21 12.75 -23.95 7.55
N GLY A 22 13.59 -23.01 7.12
CA GLY A 22 13.34 -21.58 7.20
C GLY A 22 12.01 -21.21 6.53
N THR A 23 11.15 -20.55 7.29
CA THR A 23 9.92 -19.91 6.80
C THR A 23 10.30 -18.88 5.73
N GLN A 24 10.20 -19.24 4.45
CA GLN A 24 10.21 -18.24 3.39
C GLN A 24 8.97 -17.36 3.60
N ALA A 25 9.20 -16.07 3.91
CA ALA A 25 8.13 -15.11 4.07
C ALA A 25 7.29 -15.05 2.78
N ASP A 26 5.96 -15.14 2.92
CA ASP A 26 5.03 -15.00 1.79
C ASP A 26 5.32 -13.67 1.08
N PRO A 27 5.68 -13.66 -0.22
CA PRO A 27 5.96 -12.44 -0.96
C PRO A 27 4.84 -11.40 -0.84
N SER A 28 3.57 -11.83 -0.77
CA SER A 28 2.42 -10.92 -0.62
C SER A 28 2.45 -10.17 0.71
N SER A 29 2.92 -10.80 1.79
CA SER A 29 3.07 -10.16 3.10
C SER A 29 4.13 -9.05 3.08
N SER A 30 5.19 -9.22 2.28
CA SER A 30 6.25 -8.20 2.13
C SER A 30 5.76 -6.96 1.38
N PHE A 31 4.96 -7.13 0.31
CA PHE A 31 4.37 -6.01 -0.42
C PHE A 31 3.37 -5.24 0.44
N LEU A 32 2.55 -5.96 1.20
CA LEU A 32 1.52 -5.36 2.05
C LEU A 32 2.17 -4.51 3.16
N ALA A 33 3.13 -5.09 3.88
CA ALA A 33 3.86 -4.36 4.93
C ALA A 33 4.59 -3.12 4.37
N HIS A 34 5.15 -3.21 3.16
CA HIS A 34 5.82 -2.09 2.51
C HIS A 34 4.87 -0.93 2.19
N ILE A 35 3.70 -1.20 1.58
CA ILE A 35 2.75 -0.13 1.24
C ILE A 35 2.10 0.49 2.49
N GLU A 36 1.86 -0.31 3.53
CA GLU A 36 1.37 0.17 4.83
C GLU A 36 2.39 1.12 5.47
N HIS A 37 3.67 0.73 5.48
CA HIS A 37 4.75 1.58 5.96
C HIS A 37 4.93 2.85 5.12
N TYR A 38 4.89 2.72 3.79
CA TYR A 38 4.98 3.86 2.88
C TYR A 38 3.83 4.85 3.13
N HIS A 39 2.60 4.34 3.28
CA HIS A 39 1.43 5.15 3.60
C HIS A 39 1.61 5.91 4.91
N ALA A 40 1.99 5.21 5.98
CA ALA A 40 2.12 5.76 7.33
C ALA A 40 3.26 6.78 7.49
N THR A 41 4.28 6.74 6.63
CA THR A 41 5.44 7.65 6.74
C THR A 41 5.41 8.80 5.73
N ARG A 42 4.82 8.60 4.55
CA ARG A 42 4.84 9.58 3.46
C ARG A 42 3.47 10.18 3.22
N CYS A 43 2.44 9.35 3.12
CA CYS A 43 1.12 9.82 2.72
C CYS A 43 0.45 10.58 3.87
N THR A 44 0.48 10.06 5.09
CA THR A 44 -0.07 10.75 6.27
C THR A 44 0.68 12.03 6.64
N ALA A 45 1.92 12.22 6.17
CA ALA A 45 2.65 13.48 6.32
C ALA A 45 2.16 14.59 5.36
N SER A 46 1.37 14.24 4.33
CA SER A 46 0.73 15.20 3.43
C SER A 46 -0.61 15.64 4.01
N PRO A 47 -0.86 16.95 4.24
CA PRO A 47 -2.09 17.42 4.86
C PRO A 47 -3.38 16.99 4.13
N ILE A 48 -3.36 16.95 2.80
CA ILE A 48 -4.55 16.56 2.01
C ILE A 48 -4.85 15.07 2.14
N TYR A 49 -3.84 14.21 2.16
CA TYR A 49 -4.03 12.77 2.38
C TYR A 49 -4.35 12.48 3.84
N ALA A 50 -3.74 13.17 4.79
CA ALA A 50 -4.08 13.05 6.20
C ALA A 50 -5.57 13.36 6.43
N PHE A 51 -6.05 14.45 5.83
CA PHE A 51 -7.47 14.83 5.91
C PHE A 51 -8.41 13.79 5.27
N LEU A 52 -8.03 13.21 4.13
CA LEU A 52 -8.92 12.30 3.39
C LEU A 52 -8.75 10.82 3.72
N LEU A 53 -7.62 10.40 4.29
CA LEU A 53 -7.27 8.97 4.44
C LEU A 53 -6.81 8.63 5.87
N GLY A 54 -6.59 9.63 6.72
CA GLY A 54 -6.29 9.47 8.14
C GLY A 54 -7.46 9.88 9.03
N THR A 55 -7.37 9.55 10.30
CA THR A 55 -8.18 10.11 11.37
C THR A 55 -7.42 11.21 12.13
N PRO A 56 -8.12 12.07 12.90
CA PRO A 56 -7.47 13.09 13.75
C PRO A 56 -6.49 12.52 14.79
N ASP A 57 -6.65 11.24 15.16
CA ASP A 57 -5.79 10.47 16.08
C ASP A 57 -4.71 9.62 15.36
N ASN A 58 -4.46 9.88 14.06
CA ASN A 58 -3.46 9.18 13.22
C ASN A 58 -3.75 7.69 12.97
N ASN A 59 -4.99 7.24 13.16
CA ASN A 59 -5.43 5.91 12.72
C ASN A 59 -5.81 5.96 11.23
N PRO A 60 -5.37 5.03 10.38
CA PRO A 60 -5.76 5.06 8.97
C PRO A 60 -7.26 4.75 8.80
N LEU A 61 -7.98 5.63 8.09
CA LEU A 61 -9.34 5.34 7.61
C LEU A 61 -9.34 4.29 6.48
N VAL A 62 -8.19 4.14 5.84
CA VAL A 62 -7.93 3.19 4.77
C VAL A 62 -7.43 1.88 5.36
N ARG A 63 -8.06 0.77 4.97
CA ARG A 63 -7.63 -0.59 5.31
C ARG A 63 -7.05 -1.26 4.07
N PHE A 64 -5.75 -1.55 4.07
CA PHE A 64 -5.14 -2.36 3.01
C PHE A 64 -5.63 -3.81 3.12
N THR A 65 -6.00 -4.42 2.00
CA THR A 65 -6.57 -5.78 1.96
C THR A 65 -5.71 -6.76 1.17
N HIS A 66 -4.98 -6.29 0.17
CA HIS A 66 -4.10 -7.13 -0.63
C HIS A 66 -3.00 -6.28 -1.27
N ALA A 67 -1.82 -6.89 -1.46
CA ALA A 67 -0.74 -6.29 -2.20
C ALA A 67 0.12 -7.37 -2.86
N ARG A 68 0.63 -7.05 -4.05
CA ARG A 68 1.62 -7.82 -4.78
C ARG A 68 2.41 -6.88 -5.68
N GLN A 69 3.33 -7.44 -6.46
CA GLN A 69 4.12 -6.65 -7.39
C GLN A 69 3.25 -5.75 -8.28
N GLY A 70 3.39 -4.44 -8.10
CA GLY A 70 2.76 -3.39 -8.90
C GLY A 70 1.24 -3.28 -8.73
N LEU A 71 0.64 -3.95 -7.74
CA LEU A 71 -0.79 -3.90 -7.49
C LEU A 71 -1.09 -3.92 -6.00
N PHE A 72 -2.09 -3.14 -5.59
CA PHE A 72 -2.68 -3.26 -4.27
C PHE A 72 -4.18 -2.98 -4.28
N THR A 73 -4.85 -3.42 -3.23
CA THR A 73 -6.24 -3.05 -2.93
C THR A 73 -6.36 -2.53 -1.51
N ALA A 74 -7.20 -1.52 -1.33
CA ALA A 74 -7.53 -0.97 -0.02
C ALA A 74 -9.00 -0.59 0.05
N ARG A 75 -9.56 -0.55 1.26
CA ARG A 75 -10.95 -0.16 1.52
C ARG A 75 -11.03 1.11 2.32
N LEU A 76 -12.00 1.95 1.99
CA LEU A 76 -12.28 3.21 2.67
C LEU A 76 -13.78 3.34 2.91
N ARG A 77 -14.17 3.54 4.17
CA ARG A 77 -15.55 3.89 4.52
C ARG A 77 -15.74 5.39 4.40
N LEU A 78 -16.73 5.81 3.61
CA LEU A 78 -16.97 7.23 3.32
C LEU A 78 -17.60 7.94 4.52
N SER A 79 -16.84 8.83 5.13
CA SER A 79 -17.31 9.84 6.08
C SER A 79 -17.65 11.19 5.42
N ALA A 80 -18.20 12.14 6.19
CA ALA A 80 -18.66 13.44 5.71
C ALA A 80 -17.58 14.25 4.95
N GLN A 81 -16.31 14.14 5.35
CA GLN A 81 -15.20 14.86 4.71
C GLN A 81 -14.94 14.43 3.26
N HIS A 82 -15.47 13.27 2.85
CA HIS A 82 -15.33 12.76 1.48
C HIS A 82 -16.44 13.21 0.54
N LEU A 83 -17.47 13.88 1.06
CA LEU A 83 -18.69 14.13 0.31
C LEU A 83 -18.71 15.55 -0.29
N ASN A 84 -19.48 15.70 -1.36
CA ASN A 84 -19.85 16.97 -1.94
C ASN A 84 -21.18 17.49 -1.37
N SER A 85 -21.62 18.65 -1.86
CA SER A 85 -22.88 19.29 -1.45
C SER A 85 -24.14 18.48 -1.76
N SER A 86 -24.06 17.45 -2.62
CA SER A 86 -25.18 16.54 -2.88
C SER A 86 -25.16 15.26 -2.03
N GLY A 87 -24.22 15.16 -1.08
CA GLY A 87 -24.09 14.00 -0.17
C GLY A 87 -23.49 12.75 -0.82
N SER A 88 -22.87 12.90 -1.99
CA SER A 88 -22.14 11.86 -2.72
C SER A 88 -20.64 12.08 -2.62
N ILE A 89 -19.81 11.05 -2.88
CA ILE A 89 -18.36 11.20 -2.94
C ILE A 89 -17.97 12.37 -3.86
N HIS A 90 -17.11 13.25 -3.35
CA HIS A 90 -16.67 14.41 -4.09
C HIS A 90 -15.74 14.01 -5.24
N GLY A 91 -15.88 14.65 -6.41
CA GLY A 91 -15.05 14.34 -7.58
C GLY A 91 -13.55 14.54 -7.30
N SER A 92 -13.21 15.57 -6.51
CA SER A 92 -11.83 15.79 -6.03
C SER A 92 -11.32 14.67 -5.12
N VAL A 93 -12.17 14.03 -4.30
CA VAL A 93 -11.76 12.89 -3.47
C VAL A 93 -11.39 11.71 -4.35
N SER A 94 -12.19 11.42 -5.38
CA SER A 94 -11.84 10.37 -6.35
C SER A 94 -10.54 10.70 -7.08
N ALA A 95 -10.29 11.96 -7.45
CA ALA A 95 -9.03 12.37 -8.07
C ALA A 95 -7.83 12.22 -7.13
N THR A 96 -7.98 12.61 -5.85
CA THR A 96 -6.96 12.37 -4.82
C THR A 96 -6.67 10.87 -4.67
N LEU A 97 -7.70 10.03 -4.65
CA LEU A 97 -7.54 8.57 -4.56
C LEU A 97 -6.78 8.01 -5.77
N VAL A 98 -7.01 8.53 -6.97
CA VAL A 98 -6.26 8.14 -8.18
C VAL A 98 -4.78 8.54 -8.07
N ASP A 99 -4.47 9.76 -7.64
CA ASP A 99 -3.08 10.22 -7.42
C ASP A 99 -2.37 9.41 -6.34
N TRP A 100 -3.02 9.22 -5.20
CA TRP A 100 -2.53 8.45 -4.07
C TRP A 100 -2.28 6.98 -4.43
N ALA A 101 -3.26 6.33 -5.05
CA ALA A 101 -3.17 4.92 -5.42
C ALA A 101 -2.18 4.69 -6.57
N GLY A 102 -2.08 5.60 -7.54
CA GLY A 102 -1.04 5.53 -8.57
C GLY A 102 0.36 5.53 -7.95
N GLY A 103 0.60 6.39 -6.96
CA GLY A 103 1.82 6.39 -6.16
C GLY A 103 2.08 5.06 -5.46
N LEU A 104 1.10 4.54 -4.70
CA LEU A 104 1.27 3.29 -3.94
C LEU A 104 1.48 2.06 -4.84
N ALA A 105 0.83 2.00 -6.01
CA ALA A 105 1.05 0.93 -6.97
C ALA A 105 2.51 0.92 -7.46
N ILE A 106 3.09 2.10 -7.70
CA ILE A 106 4.53 2.24 -8.04
C ILE A 106 5.41 1.81 -6.86
N ALA A 107 5.07 2.20 -5.63
CA ALA A 107 5.81 1.77 -4.44
C ALA A 107 5.81 0.24 -4.28
N ALA A 108 4.70 -0.41 -4.64
CA ALA A 108 4.53 -1.86 -4.63
C ALA A 108 5.20 -2.57 -5.82
N PHE A 109 5.76 -1.87 -6.82
CA PHE A 109 6.29 -2.53 -8.03
C PHE A 109 7.60 -3.28 -7.79
N ASP A 110 8.49 -2.73 -6.97
CA ASP A 110 9.81 -3.26 -6.64
C ASP A 110 10.20 -2.86 -5.20
N LEU A 111 9.19 -2.62 -4.35
CA LEU A 111 9.36 -2.14 -2.97
C LEU A 111 10.15 -0.82 -2.90
N ARG A 112 10.05 0.03 -3.93
CA ARG A 112 10.75 1.33 -3.95
C ARG A 112 10.20 2.31 -2.91
N GLY A 113 11.12 3.07 -2.33
CA GLY A 113 10.81 4.16 -1.40
C GLY A 113 10.48 5.50 -2.07
N LYS A 114 10.50 5.59 -3.42
CA LYS A 114 10.19 6.81 -4.18
C LYS A 114 9.30 6.48 -5.37
N THR A 115 8.26 7.29 -5.58
CA THR A 115 7.25 7.04 -6.64
C THR A 115 7.25 8.13 -7.72
N GLY A 116 8.22 9.07 -7.66
CA GLY A 116 8.33 10.16 -8.61
C GLY A 116 7.31 11.27 -8.40
N VAL A 117 7.21 12.15 -9.40
CA VAL A 117 6.30 13.31 -9.41
C VAL A 117 5.23 13.16 -10.49
N SER A 118 4.05 13.70 -10.24
CA SER A 118 2.91 13.63 -11.16
C SER A 118 3.19 14.41 -12.45
N VAL A 119 2.91 13.79 -13.60
CA VAL A 119 3.01 14.40 -14.94
C VAL A 119 1.61 14.68 -15.49
N ASP A 120 0.72 13.71 -15.35
CA ASP A 120 -0.66 13.79 -15.85
C ASP A 120 -1.58 12.91 -15.00
N ILE A 121 -2.83 13.34 -14.85
CA ILE A 121 -3.89 12.57 -14.20
C ILE A 121 -5.20 12.71 -14.97
N ASN A 122 -5.87 11.59 -15.22
CA ASN A 122 -7.21 11.58 -15.81
C ASN A 122 -8.15 10.77 -14.92
N VAL A 123 -9.39 11.24 -14.78
CA VAL A 123 -10.44 10.57 -13.98
C VAL A 123 -11.73 10.57 -14.77
N SER A 124 -12.36 9.41 -14.85
CA SER A 124 -13.72 9.22 -15.36
C SER A 124 -14.64 8.86 -14.21
N TYR A 125 -15.71 9.64 -14.04
CA TYR A 125 -16.71 9.45 -13.00
C TYR A 125 -17.88 8.67 -13.59
N LEU A 126 -18.11 7.46 -13.09
CA LEU A 126 -19.01 6.47 -13.72
C LEU A 126 -20.28 6.23 -12.91
N SER A 127 -20.18 6.27 -11.59
CA SER A 127 -21.32 6.22 -10.68
C SER A 127 -21.00 6.98 -9.38
N SER A 128 -21.74 6.72 -8.30
CA SER A 128 -21.61 7.45 -7.03
C SER A 128 -21.65 6.50 -5.84
N ALA A 129 -21.05 6.95 -4.74
CA ALA A 129 -21.15 6.37 -3.40
C ALA A 129 -21.53 7.47 -2.39
N ARG A 130 -22.26 7.11 -1.34
CA ARG A 130 -22.86 8.03 -0.36
C ARG A 130 -22.21 7.88 1.01
N LEU A 131 -22.61 8.74 1.94
CA LEU A 131 -22.22 8.64 3.35
C LEU A 131 -22.42 7.22 3.88
N GLY A 132 -21.39 6.67 4.51
CA GLY A 132 -21.42 5.35 5.14
C GLY A 132 -21.19 4.17 4.20
N ASP A 133 -21.23 4.37 2.87
CA ASP A 133 -20.80 3.34 1.91
C ASP A 133 -19.31 3.01 2.14
N GLU A 134 -18.92 1.75 1.90
CA GLU A 134 -17.51 1.37 1.77
C GLU A 134 -17.16 1.32 0.28
N ILE A 135 -15.98 1.83 -0.07
CA ILE A 135 -15.39 1.71 -1.39
C ILE A 135 -14.13 0.86 -1.33
N GLU A 136 -13.87 0.11 -2.39
CA GLU A 136 -12.59 -0.56 -2.61
C GLU A 136 -11.83 0.14 -3.73
N ILE A 137 -10.57 0.47 -3.46
CA ILE A 137 -9.66 1.14 -4.36
C ILE A 137 -8.61 0.12 -4.80
N GLU A 138 -8.50 -0.10 -6.09
CA GLU A 138 -7.42 -0.90 -6.70
C GLU A 138 -6.49 0.03 -7.46
N GLY A 139 -5.20 0.00 -7.14
CA GLY A 139 -4.16 0.65 -7.93
C GLY A 139 -3.26 -0.38 -8.58
N ARG A 140 -2.96 -0.21 -9.88
CA ARG A 140 -2.10 -1.09 -10.64
C ARG A 140 -1.12 -0.31 -11.52
N VAL A 141 0.13 -0.77 -11.60
CA VAL A 141 1.09 -0.32 -12.59
C VAL A 141 0.82 -1.04 -13.91
N GLU A 142 0.47 -0.27 -14.94
CA GLU A 142 0.33 -0.77 -16.31
C GLU A 142 1.69 -0.91 -16.98
N ARG A 143 2.58 0.07 -16.74
CA ARG A 143 3.94 0.07 -17.29
C ARG A 143 4.87 0.92 -16.44
N LEU A 144 6.01 0.35 -16.06
CA LEU A 144 7.13 1.08 -15.44
C LEU A 144 8.29 1.15 -16.44
N GLY A 145 8.56 2.34 -16.97
CA GLY A 145 9.70 2.62 -17.84
C GLY A 145 10.86 3.27 -17.08
N SER A 146 11.91 3.66 -17.81
CA SER A 146 13.11 4.29 -17.25
C SER A 146 12.88 5.71 -16.70
N SER A 147 11.90 6.43 -17.24
CA SER A 147 11.58 7.82 -16.89
C SER A 147 10.11 8.04 -16.53
N LEU A 148 9.20 7.15 -16.95
CA LEU A 148 7.76 7.31 -16.77
C LEU A 148 7.13 6.02 -16.24
N ALA A 149 6.24 6.18 -15.27
CA ALA A 149 5.33 5.15 -14.78
C ALA A 149 3.90 5.50 -15.21
N PHE A 150 3.17 4.50 -15.70
CA PHE A 150 1.76 4.59 -16.05
C PHE A 150 0.99 3.66 -15.13
N THR A 151 -0.03 4.20 -14.46
CA THR A 151 -0.87 3.45 -13.52
C THR A 151 -2.34 3.59 -13.88
N GLU A 152 -3.11 2.56 -13.55
CA GLU A 152 -4.57 2.55 -13.59
C GLU A 152 -5.09 2.40 -12.17
N VAL A 153 -6.13 3.16 -11.84
CA VAL A 153 -6.82 3.09 -10.56
C VAL A 153 -8.31 2.91 -10.80
N ARG A 154 -8.94 1.98 -10.08
CA ARG A 154 -10.39 1.76 -10.10
C ARG A 154 -10.93 1.85 -8.69
N ILE A 155 -12.06 2.53 -8.55
CA ILE A 155 -12.78 2.72 -7.30
C ILE A 155 -14.14 2.04 -7.46
N PHE A 156 -14.40 1.04 -6.65
CA PHE A 156 -15.64 0.27 -6.64
C PHE A 156 -16.43 0.58 -5.38
N LYS A 157 -17.76 0.55 -5.45
CA LYS A 157 -18.56 0.32 -4.23
C LYS A 157 -18.30 -1.10 -3.73
N VAL A 158 -18.33 -1.27 -2.42
CA VAL A 158 -18.45 -2.58 -1.79
C VAL A 158 -19.94 -2.83 -1.53
N ASP A 159 -20.46 -3.96 -1.98
CA ASP A 159 -21.87 -4.33 -1.78
C ASP A 159 -22.11 -4.95 -0.40
N GLY A 160 -23.37 -5.32 -0.11
CA GLY A 160 -23.76 -5.90 1.18
C GLY A 160 -23.14 -7.26 1.49
N SER A 161 -22.58 -7.96 0.49
CA SER A 161 -21.84 -9.22 0.66
C SER A 161 -20.34 -9.00 0.93
N GLY A 162 -19.86 -7.77 0.79
CA GLY A 162 -18.44 -7.44 0.92
C GLY A 162 -17.67 -7.54 -0.39
N GLU A 163 -18.33 -7.74 -1.52
CA GLU A 163 -17.70 -7.88 -2.85
C GLU A 163 -17.75 -6.56 -3.64
N ARG A 164 -17.00 -6.51 -4.75
CA ARG A 164 -17.01 -5.35 -5.65
C ARG A 164 -18.36 -5.22 -6.36
N GLY A 165 -19.02 -4.08 -6.15
CA GLY A 165 -20.19 -3.65 -6.89
C GLY A 165 -19.84 -2.70 -8.04
N ALA A 166 -20.69 -1.67 -8.23
CA ALA A 166 -20.55 -0.70 -9.30
C ALA A 166 -19.22 0.08 -9.23
N VAL A 167 -18.65 0.39 -10.40
CA VAL A 167 -17.47 1.27 -10.50
C VAL A 167 -17.92 2.72 -10.25
N VAL A 168 -17.38 3.33 -9.21
CA VAL A 168 -17.61 4.74 -8.85
C VAL A 168 -16.81 5.64 -9.79
N ALA A 169 -15.52 5.36 -9.92
CA ALA A 169 -14.62 6.09 -10.81
C ALA A 169 -13.47 5.20 -11.27
N SER A 170 -12.90 5.54 -12.41
CA SER A 170 -11.65 4.97 -12.92
C SER A 170 -10.72 6.09 -13.35
N GLY A 171 -9.42 5.93 -13.16
CA GLY A 171 -8.46 6.93 -13.57
C GLY A 171 -7.12 6.35 -13.97
N ARG A 172 -6.30 7.18 -14.60
CA ARG A 172 -4.89 6.90 -14.82
C ARG A 172 -4.04 8.01 -14.24
N HIS A 173 -2.87 7.63 -13.78
CA HIS A 173 -1.88 8.56 -13.26
C HIS A 173 -0.53 8.25 -13.88
N THR A 174 0.04 9.26 -14.54
CA THR A 174 1.38 9.20 -15.13
C THR A 174 2.34 9.93 -14.22
N LYS A 175 3.43 9.29 -13.83
CA LYS A 175 4.48 9.89 -12.99
C LYS A 175 5.84 9.84 -13.66
N PHE A 176 6.62 10.89 -13.49
CA PHE A 176 8.03 10.90 -13.84
C PHE A 176 8.82 10.21 -12.74
N VAL A 177 9.40 9.05 -13.07
CA VAL A 177 10.16 8.19 -12.18
C VAL A 177 11.57 8.08 -12.74
N ARG A 178 12.54 8.72 -12.09
CA ARG A 178 13.95 8.54 -12.45
C ARG A 178 14.62 7.80 -11.31
N ASP A 179 15.19 6.64 -11.63
CA ASP A 179 16.07 5.96 -10.69
C ASP A 179 17.37 6.76 -10.58
N SER A 180 17.73 7.12 -9.36
CA SER A 180 18.99 7.80 -9.05
C SER A 180 20.21 6.86 -9.17
N THR A 181 20.04 5.63 -9.64
CA THR A 181 21.07 4.59 -9.71
C THR A 181 21.65 4.35 -11.10
N SER A 182 21.21 5.08 -12.14
CA SER A 182 21.93 5.07 -13.43
C SER A 182 23.05 6.12 -13.40
N THR A 183 24.14 5.78 -12.71
CA THR A 183 25.45 6.39 -12.97
C THR A 183 25.89 5.89 -14.33
N LYS A 184 25.95 6.78 -15.32
CA LYS A 184 26.77 6.57 -16.50
C LYS A 184 28.22 6.88 -16.17
#